data_AF-A0A2E4FL68-F1
#
_entry.id   AF-A0A2E4FL68-F1
#
_cell.length_a   1.000
_cell.length_b   1.000
_cell.length_c   1.000
_cell.angle_alpha   90.00
_cell.angle_beta   90.00
_cell.angle_gamma   90.00
#
_symmetry.space_group_name_H-M   'P 1'
#
loop_
_entity.id
_entity.type
_entity.pdbx_description
1 polymer ?
#
loop_
_entity_poly.entity_id
_entity_poly.type
_entity_poly.pdbx_seq_one_letter_code
_entity_poly.pdbx_strand_id
1 'polypeptide(L)'
;MTTRSARSSLGVCLCLLALSPGWASGQEPGTVELLVRVFDGLQDVTADCRISVYAATSRETAVTAEPDTDGWSHAEVPAGFYDLQVASRDANGVIAITWAEQRSVLQYSDEAGQHREIINVQPGFGALLVQPPAAWIGPDRTWRVGAFLHGGIGRAEFAPTNDGDATPRVFILPGGRYDLTAQRGAVEVSATDIEVPAGHTRLTWLPAVP
;
A
#
# COMPACT_ATOMS: atom_id res chain seq x y z
N MET A 1 -77.97 -39.17 24.37
CA MET A 1 -77.53 -39.91 23.17
C MET A 1 -76.70 -38.95 22.31
N THR A 2 -75.38 -39.22 22.23
CA THR A 2 -74.41 -38.79 21.20
C THR A 2 -74.23 -37.27 20.92
N THR A 3 -73.33 -36.60 21.64
CA THR A 3 -71.90 -36.32 21.31
C THR A 3 -71.68 -35.10 20.41
N ARG A 4 -71.40 -33.93 21.04
CA ARG A 4 -70.79 -32.77 20.38
C ARG A 4 -69.27 -32.97 20.32
N SER A 5 -68.78 -33.09 19.10
CA SER A 5 -67.36 -33.20 18.74
C SER A 5 -66.61 -31.89 19.02
N ALA A 6 -65.45 -32.03 19.63
CA ALA A 6 -64.47 -30.99 19.90
C ALA A 6 -63.83 -30.49 18.59
N ARG A 7 -63.70 -29.17 18.44
CA ARG A 7 -62.78 -28.56 17.48
C ARG A 7 -61.58 -28.04 18.26
N SER A 8 -60.48 -28.79 18.19
CA SER A 8 -59.16 -28.39 18.68
C SER A 8 -58.62 -27.22 17.87
N SER A 9 -58.21 -26.19 18.61
CA SER A 9 -57.48 -25.02 18.16
C SER A 9 -56.03 -25.40 17.84
N LEU A 10 -55.63 -25.34 16.57
CA LEU A 10 -54.22 -25.36 16.18
C LEU A 10 -53.72 -23.91 16.20
N GLY A 11 -53.05 -23.56 17.30
CA GLY A 11 -52.37 -22.29 17.50
C GLY A 11 -51.17 -22.18 16.56
N VAL A 12 -51.17 -21.13 15.74
CA VAL A 12 -50.02 -20.71 14.94
C VAL A 12 -49.01 -20.08 15.89
N CYS A 13 -47.90 -20.78 16.16
CA CYS A 13 -46.72 -20.21 16.81
C CYS A 13 -46.02 -19.28 15.81
N LEU A 14 -46.21 -17.98 15.98
CA LEU A 14 -45.49 -16.95 15.27
C LEU A 14 -44.12 -16.75 15.96
N CYS A 15 -43.06 -17.34 15.38
CA CYS A 15 -41.69 -17.10 15.83
C CYS A 15 -41.28 -15.67 15.44
N LEU A 16 -41.39 -14.73 16.38
CA LEU A 16 -40.78 -13.41 16.30
C LEU A 16 -39.25 -13.55 16.40
N LEU A 17 -38.60 -13.65 15.25
CA LEU A 17 -37.15 -13.45 15.12
C LEU A 17 -36.83 -11.98 15.40
N ALA A 18 -36.45 -11.70 16.65
CA ALA A 18 -35.82 -10.45 17.01
C ALA A 18 -34.45 -10.37 16.30
N LEU A 19 -34.42 -9.68 15.17
CA LEU A 19 -33.19 -9.21 14.53
C LEU A 19 -32.61 -8.12 15.43
N SER A 20 -31.80 -8.52 16.42
CA SER A 20 -30.91 -7.60 17.10
C SER A 20 -29.93 -7.07 16.05
N PRO A 21 -29.86 -5.77 15.75
CA PRO A 21 -28.73 -5.22 15.04
C PRO A 21 -27.55 -5.34 16.00
N GLY A 22 -26.81 -6.45 15.88
CA GLY A 22 -25.50 -6.58 16.48
C GLY A 22 -24.67 -5.47 15.88
N TRP A 23 -24.53 -4.37 16.61
CA TRP A 23 -23.56 -3.34 16.33
C TRP A 23 -22.24 -4.04 16.09
N ALA A 24 -21.79 -4.06 14.84
CA ALA A 24 -20.39 -4.23 14.56
C ALA A 24 -19.71 -3.22 15.47
N SER A 25 -18.96 -3.72 16.44
CA SER A 25 -18.07 -2.90 17.23
C SER A 25 -17.14 -2.27 16.21
N GLY A 26 -17.43 -1.03 15.83
CA GLY A 26 -16.55 -0.24 15.00
C GLY A 26 -15.29 -0.09 15.81
N GLN A 27 -14.33 -0.98 15.61
CA GLN A 27 -12.97 -0.75 16.03
C GLN A 27 -12.62 0.60 15.42
N GLU A 28 -12.34 1.60 16.26
CA GLU A 28 -11.86 2.89 15.76
C GLU A 28 -10.72 2.55 14.79
N PRO A 29 -10.79 3.00 13.53
CA PRO A 29 -9.73 2.73 12.60
C PRO A 29 -8.45 3.26 13.22
N GLY A 30 -7.51 2.37 13.53
CA GLY A 30 -6.26 2.75 14.14
C GLY A 30 -5.59 3.84 13.30
N THR A 31 -4.94 4.80 13.97
CA THR A 31 -4.11 5.77 13.28
C THR A 31 -2.94 5.06 12.60
N VAL A 32 -2.66 5.47 11.37
CA VAL A 32 -1.59 4.97 10.53
C VAL A 32 -0.71 6.14 10.13
N GLU A 33 0.61 5.95 10.26
CA GLU A 33 1.59 6.87 9.71
C GLU A 33 1.71 6.58 8.21
N LEU A 34 1.12 7.44 7.39
CA LEU A 34 1.21 7.39 5.95
C LEU A 34 2.51 8.07 5.49
N LEU A 35 3.39 7.27 4.89
CA LEU A 35 4.68 7.69 4.34
C LEU A 35 4.55 7.78 2.82
N VAL A 36 4.76 8.97 2.27
CA VAL A 36 4.60 9.24 0.84
C VAL A 36 5.91 9.65 0.20
N ARG A 37 6.22 9.06 -0.97
CA ARG A 37 7.24 9.56 -1.89
C ARG A 37 6.65 9.82 -3.28
N VAL A 38 7.19 10.81 -3.97
CA VAL A 38 6.75 11.23 -5.29
C VAL A 38 7.90 11.14 -6.28
N PHE A 39 7.64 10.50 -7.41
CA PHE A 39 8.58 10.36 -8.51
C PHE A 39 8.03 10.98 -9.80
N ASP A 40 8.92 11.57 -10.60
CA ASP A 40 8.70 11.94 -12.00
C ASP A 40 9.52 10.98 -12.88
N GLY A 41 8.88 9.91 -13.35
CA GLY A 41 9.59 8.82 -14.01
C GLY A 41 10.52 8.14 -13.02
N LEU A 42 11.84 8.24 -13.20
CA LEU A 42 12.83 7.66 -12.28
C LEU A 42 13.39 8.68 -11.27
N GLN A 43 13.07 9.96 -11.44
CA GLN A 43 13.58 11.03 -10.56
C GLN A 43 12.71 11.12 -9.31
N ASP A 44 13.33 11.07 -8.13
CA ASP A 44 12.65 11.45 -6.89
C ASP A 44 12.47 12.97 -6.86
N VAL A 45 11.21 13.41 -6.77
CA VAL A 45 10.80 14.82 -6.72
C VAL A 45 9.99 15.12 -5.45
N THR A 46 10.07 14.24 -4.44
CA THR A 46 9.30 14.33 -3.20
C THR A 46 9.48 15.69 -2.52
N ALA A 47 10.73 16.15 -2.41
CA ALA A 47 11.08 17.43 -1.76
C ALA A 47 10.52 18.67 -2.49
N ASP A 48 10.21 18.55 -3.78
CA ASP A 48 9.68 19.64 -4.60
C ASP A 48 8.15 19.66 -4.65
N CYS A 49 7.50 18.74 -3.92
CA CYS A 49 6.05 18.56 -3.93
C CYS A 49 5.41 18.98 -2.60
N ARG A 50 4.21 19.54 -2.69
CA ARG A 50 3.25 19.57 -1.58
C ARG A 50 2.30 18.40 -1.74
N ILE A 51 2.13 17.61 -0.68
CA ILE A 51 1.26 16.44 -0.68
C ILE A 51 0.11 16.70 0.30
N SER A 52 -1.12 16.63 -0.19
CA SER A 52 -2.33 16.81 0.61
C SER A 52 -3.18 15.55 0.55
N VAL A 53 -3.51 15.02 1.71
CA VAL A 53 -4.20 13.74 1.89
C VAL A 53 -5.65 14.03 2.29
N TYR A 54 -6.59 13.61 1.45
CA TYR A 54 -8.03 13.80 1.65
C TYR A 54 -8.69 12.46 1.87
N ALA A 55 -9.64 12.36 2.80
CA ALA A 55 -10.49 11.18 2.85
C ALA A 55 -11.19 11.00 1.49
N ALA A 56 -11.20 9.79 0.95
CA ALA A 56 -11.83 9.52 -0.35
C ALA A 56 -13.35 9.81 -0.36
N THR A 57 -13.96 9.89 0.83
CA THR A 57 -15.36 10.27 1.03
C THR A 57 -15.60 11.78 1.04
N SER A 58 -14.58 12.60 1.30
CA SER A 58 -14.68 14.07 1.30
C SER A 58 -13.34 14.76 1.04
N ARG A 59 -13.33 15.69 0.08
CA ARG A 59 -12.15 16.53 -0.24
C ARG A 59 -12.18 17.90 0.42
N GLU A 60 -12.85 18.01 1.57
CA GLU A 60 -13.08 19.28 2.27
C GLU A 60 -11.91 19.68 3.16
N THR A 61 -11.36 18.72 3.89
CA THR A 61 -10.23 18.92 4.80
C THR A 61 -9.09 18.01 4.39
N ALA A 62 -7.90 18.58 4.25
CA ALA A 62 -6.70 17.83 3.95
C ALA A 62 -5.80 17.73 5.18
N VAL A 63 -5.16 16.59 5.35
CA VAL A 63 -3.94 16.46 6.15
C VAL A 63 -2.77 16.72 5.20
N THR A 64 -1.90 17.68 5.52
CA THR A 64 -0.68 17.91 4.72
C THR A 64 0.38 16.92 5.19
N ALA A 65 1.01 16.21 4.25
CA ALA A 65 2.14 15.37 4.58
C ALA A 65 3.39 16.25 4.70
N GLU A 66 4.11 16.13 5.81
CA GLU A 66 5.27 16.95 6.13
C GLU A 66 6.55 16.19 5.78
N PRO A 67 7.53 16.82 5.10
CA PRO A 67 8.78 16.16 4.75
C PRO A 67 9.62 15.85 6.00
N ASP A 68 10.25 14.68 6.03
CA ASP A 68 11.22 14.29 7.05
C ASP A 68 12.62 14.03 6.43
N THR A 69 13.61 13.88 7.31
CA THR A 69 15.01 13.61 7.03
C THR A 69 15.29 12.22 6.44
N ASP A 70 14.32 11.32 6.47
CA ASP A 70 14.40 9.97 5.89
C ASP A 70 14.04 9.94 4.39
N GLY A 71 13.68 11.09 3.82
CA GLY A 71 13.29 11.25 2.42
C GLY A 71 11.83 10.94 2.12
N TRP A 72 11.00 10.67 3.14
CA TRP A 72 9.55 10.50 3.01
C TRP A 72 8.82 11.76 3.48
N SER A 73 7.58 11.93 3.02
CA SER A 73 6.62 12.87 3.61
C SER A 73 5.62 12.11 4.48
N HIS A 74 5.41 12.58 5.71
CA HIS A 74 4.70 11.87 6.76
C HIS A 74 3.34 12.53 7.02
N ALA A 75 2.29 11.73 7.10
CA ALA A 75 0.96 12.17 7.51
C ALA A 75 0.33 11.16 8.46
N GLU A 76 -0.22 11.63 9.58
CA GLU A 76 -0.99 10.79 10.49
C GLU A 76 -2.46 10.79 10.06
N VAL A 77 -2.98 9.62 9.69
CA VAL A 77 -4.35 9.48 9.20
C VAL A 77 -5.00 8.21 9.77
N PRO A 78 -6.32 8.18 10.03
CA PRO A 78 -7.01 6.92 10.34
C PRO A 78 -6.88 5.91 9.19
N ALA A 79 -6.87 4.61 9.47
CA ALA A 79 -7.00 3.61 8.41
C ALA A 79 -8.29 3.84 7.58
N GLY A 80 -8.19 3.78 6.25
CA GLY A 80 -9.29 4.11 5.35
C GLY A 80 -8.86 4.32 3.90
N PHE A 81 -9.78 4.86 3.08
CA PHE A 81 -9.50 5.22 1.68
C PHE A 81 -9.22 6.71 1.55
N TYR A 82 -8.19 7.06 0.77
CA TYR A 82 -7.72 8.43 0.61
C TYR A 82 -7.48 8.79 -0.86
N ASP A 83 -7.71 10.06 -1.18
CA ASP A 83 -7.23 10.69 -2.40
C ASP A 83 -6.05 11.59 -2.04
N LEU A 84 -4.91 11.38 -2.69
CA LEU A 84 -3.71 12.19 -2.48
C LEU A 84 -3.59 13.18 -3.64
N GLN A 85 -3.53 14.46 -3.30
CA GLN A 85 -3.18 15.54 -4.22
C GLN A 85 -1.68 15.81 -4.12
N VAL A 86 -0.98 15.70 -5.25
CA VAL A 86 0.41 16.10 -5.39
C VAL A 86 0.43 17.39 -6.19
N ALA A 87 0.87 18.47 -5.56
CA ALA A 87 1.08 19.75 -6.20
C ALA A 87 2.58 20.04 -6.31
N SER A 88 3.09 20.15 -7.53
CA SER A 88 4.46 20.59 -7.80
C SER A 88 4.45 21.94 -8.49
N ARG A 89 5.45 22.77 -8.21
CA ARG A 89 5.60 24.08 -8.83
C ARG A 89 6.78 24.04 -9.80
N ASP A 90 6.55 24.40 -11.05
CA ASP A 90 7.63 24.52 -12.02
C ASP A 90 8.43 25.83 -11.81
N ALA A 91 9.54 25.98 -12.55
CA ALA A 91 10.39 27.17 -12.48
C ALA A 91 9.66 28.49 -12.86
N ASN A 92 8.53 28.41 -13.56
CA ASN A 92 7.72 29.55 -13.96
C ASN A 92 6.59 29.84 -12.96
N GLY A 93 6.49 29.07 -11.88
CA GLY A 93 5.45 29.21 -10.87
C GLY A 93 4.11 28.58 -11.24
N VAL A 94 4.03 27.83 -12.35
CA VAL A 94 2.86 27.03 -12.72
C VAL A 94 2.77 25.84 -11.78
N ILE A 95 1.58 25.63 -11.22
CA ILE A 95 1.31 24.49 -10.35
C ILE A 95 0.75 23.37 -11.20
N ALA A 96 1.50 22.27 -11.32
CA ALA A 96 0.99 21.01 -11.84
C ALA A 96 0.34 20.24 -10.67
N ILE A 97 -0.84 19.69 -10.91
CA ILE A 97 -1.57 18.91 -9.91
C ILE A 97 -1.82 17.52 -10.47
N THR A 98 -1.36 16.51 -9.74
CA THR A 98 -1.64 15.10 -10.01
C THR A 98 -2.43 14.52 -8.84
N TRP A 99 -3.42 13.68 -9.16
CA TRP A 99 -4.23 12.98 -8.17
C TRP A 99 -3.92 11.48 -8.18
N ALA A 100 -3.67 10.94 -7.00
CA ALA A 100 -3.62 9.51 -6.74
C ALA A 100 -4.86 9.13 -5.93
N GLU A 101 -5.87 8.62 -6.60
CA GLU A 101 -7.21 8.41 -6.02
C GLU A 101 -7.37 7.02 -5.40
N GLN A 102 -8.31 6.89 -4.45
CA GLN A 102 -8.77 5.64 -3.86
C GLN A 102 -7.64 4.76 -3.24
N ARG A 103 -6.67 5.39 -2.58
CA ARG A 103 -5.59 4.68 -1.88
C ARG A 103 -6.07 4.07 -0.58
N SER A 104 -5.94 2.76 -0.47
CA SER A 104 -6.29 2.01 0.73
C SER A 104 -5.14 2.09 1.72
N VAL A 105 -5.26 2.95 2.72
CA VAL A 105 -4.32 3.07 3.84
C VAL A 105 -4.79 2.13 4.94
N LEU A 106 -4.00 1.10 5.20
CA LEU A 106 -4.33 0.04 6.15
C LEU A 106 -3.28 -0.06 7.24
N GLN A 107 -3.73 -0.40 8.44
CA GLN A 107 -2.83 -0.74 9.54
C GLN A 107 -2.44 -2.22 9.41
N TYR A 108 -1.19 -2.47 9.05
CA TYR A 108 -0.63 -3.82 9.03
C TYR A 108 0.14 -4.10 10.32
N SER A 109 -0.02 -5.32 10.86
CA SER A 109 0.63 -5.71 12.12
C SER A 109 2.15 -5.82 12.02
N ASP A 110 2.66 -6.09 10.82
CA ASP A 110 4.08 -6.24 10.49
C ASP A 110 4.76 -4.94 10.04
N GLU A 111 3.99 -3.86 9.82
CA GLU A 111 4.53 -2.56 9.40
C GLU A 111 4.58 -1.54 10.54
N ALA A 112 4.47 -1.97 11.81
CA ALA A 112 4.55 -1.12 12.99
C ALA A 112 3.60 0.11 12.97
N GLY A 113 2.47 0.01 12.26
CA GLY A 113 1.52 1.11 12.10
C GLY A 113 1.85 2.09 10.98
N GLN A 114 2.85 1.80 10.14
CA GLN A 114 3.18 2.59 8.96
C GLN A 114 2.47 2.04 7.71
N HIS A 115 2.24 2.91 6.73
CA HIS A 115 1.82 2.55 5.39
C HIS A 115 2.60 3.37 4.38
N ARG A 116 3.25 2.72 3.41
CA ARG A 116 4.08 3.40 2.41
C ARG A 116 3.37 3.48 1.07
N GLU A 117 3.20 4.69 0.58
CA GLU A 117 2.64 4.97 -0.74
C GLU A 117 3.65 5.72 -1.61
N ILE A 118 3.81 5.25 -2.84
CA ILE A 118 4.64 5.90 -3.84
C ILE A 118 3.77 6.33 -5.01
N ILE A 119 3.85 7.61 -5.32
CA ILE A 119 3.15 8.22 -6.44
C ILE A 119 4.16 8.48 -7.55
N ASN A 120 3.88 7.99 -8.76
CA ASN A 120 4.58 8.45 -9.95
C ASN A 120 3.67 9.39 -10.73
N VAL A 121 4.14 10.59 -11.01
CA VAL A 121 3.37 11.56 -11.80
C VAL A 121 3.39 11.26 -13.29
N GLN A 122 4.32 10.42 -13.76
CA GLN A 122 4.30 9.90 -15.12
C GLN A 122 3.37 8.69 -15.25
N PRO A 123 2.48 8.66 -16.25
CA PRO A 123 1.62 7.52 -16.48
C PRO A 123 2.45 6.30 -16.89
N GLY A 124 1.94 5.11 -16.58
CA GLY A 124 2.56 3.85 -16.97
C GLY A 124 3.69 3.37 -16.06
N PHE A 125 4.10 4.13 -15.06
CA PHE A 125 5.00 3.67 -14.00
C PHE A 125 4.22 3.21 -12.77
N GLY A 126 4.70 2.18 -12.10
CA GLY A 126 4.30 1.76 -10.76
C GLY A 126 5.50 1.72 -9.82
N ALA A 127 5.26 1.34 -8.57
CA ALA A 127 6.30 1.18 -7.57
C ALA A 127 6.27 -0.22 -6.94
N LEU A 128 7.45 -0.74 -6.61
CA LEU A 128 7.61 -2.01 -5.92
C LEU A 128 8.48 -1.81 -4.68
N LEU A 129 7.87 -2.04 -3.51
CA LEU A 129 8.52 -2.11 -2.22
C LEU A 129 8.89 -3.56 -1.95
N VAL A 130 10.19 -3.85 -1.83
CA VAL A 130 10.70 -5.19 -1.58
C VAL A 130 11.25 -5.27 -0.16
N GLN A 131 10.62 -6.12 0.64
CA GLN A 131 11.10 -6.51 1.94
C GLN A 131 12.03 -7.74 1.83
N PRO A 132 13.15 -7.77 2.57
CA PRO A 132 14.03 -8.93 2.58
C PRO A 132 13.36 -10.13 3.29
N PRO A 133 13.93 -11.34 3.16
CA PRO A 133 13.56 -12.45 4.03
C PRO A 133 13.70 -12.03 5.50
N ALA A 134 12.79 -12.49 6.38
CA ALA A 134 12.80 -12.10 7.79
C ALA A 134 14.16 -12.35 8.48
N ALA A 135 14.85 -13.43 8.11
CA ALA A 135 16.19 -13.77 8.61
C ALA A 135 17.29 -12.76 8.19
N TRP A 136 17.00 -11.84 7.27
CA TRP A 136 17.93 -10.80 6.82
C TRP A 136 17.63 -9.43 7.42
N ILE A 137 16.56 -9.29 8.21
CA ILE A 137 16.23 -8.04 8.91
C ILE A 137 17.20 -7.84 10.09
N GLY A 138 17.77 -6.65 10.21
CA GLY A 138 18.59 -6.23 11.35
C GLY A 138 19.79 -5.35 10.95
N PRO A 139 20.45 -4.72 11.93
CA PRO A 139 21.67 -3.93 11.69
C PRO A 139 22.78 -4.81 11.08
N ASP A 140 23.59 -4.24 10.20
CA ASP A 140 24.74 -4.87 9.52
C ASP A 140 24.38 -6.08 8.63
N ARG A 141 23.12 -6.18 8.20
CA ARG A 141 22.66 -7.25 7.31
C ARG A 141 22.49 -6.76 5.87
N THR A 142 23.55 -6.15 5.34
CA THR A 142 23.58 -5.65 3.96
C THR A 142 23.17 -6.73 2.96
N TRP A 143 22.22 -6.39 2.10
CA TRP A 143 21.69 -7.26 1.07
C TRP A 143 21.36 -6.41 -0.17
N ARG A 144 21.48 -7.03 -1.34
CA ARG A 144 21.13 -6.40 -2.63
C ARG A 144 19.98 -7.13 -3.28
N VAL A 145 19.25 -6.42 -4.13
CA VAL A 145 18.20 -6.99 -4.96
C VAL A 145 18.17 -6.27 -6.29
N GLY A 146 18.01 -7.05 -7.35
CA GLY A 146 17.75 -6.56 -8.70
C GLY A 146 16.36 -7.00 -9.14
N ALA A 147 15.71 -6.15 -9.95
CA ALA A 147 14.48 -6.50 -10.62
C ALA A 147 14.76 -6.74 -12.12
N PHE A 148 14.12 -7.77 -12.66
CA PHE A 148 14.22 -8.18 -14.05
C PHE A 148 12.82 -8.30 -14.59
N LEU A 149 12.53 -7.82 -15.81
CA LEU A 149 11.23 -8.09 -16.40
C LEU A 149 11.03 -9.62 -16.51
N HIS A 150 9.82 -10.10 -16.24
CA HIS A 150 9.48 -11.52 -16.24
C HIS A 150 9.61 -12.14 -17.64
N GLY A 151 10.13 -13.38 -17.72
CA GLY A 151 10.18 -14.18 -18.95
C GLY A 151 11.12 -13.66 -20.05
N GLY A 152 11.99 -12.70 -19.76
CA GLY A 152 12.91 -12.13 -20.75
C GLY A 152 14.29 -12.73 -20.70
N ILE A 153 14.83 -13.03 -21.87
CA ILE A 153 16.16 -13.59 -22.03
C ILE A 153 17.19 -12.46 -22.09
N GLY A 154 18.18 -12.45 -21.19
CA GLY A 154 19.38 -11.59 -21.25
C GLY A 154 19.26 -10.15 -20.74
N ARG A 155 18.51 -9.88 -19.66
CA ARG A 155 18.05 -8.53 -19.30
C ARG A 155 18.99 -7.70 -18.43
N ALA A 156 19.05 -6.40 -18.75
CA ALA A 156 19.57 -5.35 -17.89
C ALA A 156 18.78 -5.31 -16.58
N GLU A 157 19.51 -5.34 -15.48
CA GLU A 157 18.98 -5.24 -14.11
C GLU A 157 18.44 -3.84 -13.86
N PHE A 158 17.21 -3.74 -13.35
CA PHE A 158 16.74 -2.52 -12.73
C PHE A 158 17.29 -2.48 -11.30
N ALA A 159 17.93 -1.38 -10.93
CA ALA A 159 18.41 -1.15 -9.59
C ALA A 159 17.33 -0.45 -8.73
N PRO A 160 17.33 -0.67 -7.40
CA PRO A 160 16.49 0.11 -6.50
C PRO A 160 16.92 1.59 -6.52
N THR A 161 15.96 2.48 -6.28
CA THR A 161 16.14 3.94 -6.23
C THR A 161 16.78 4.43 -4.94
N ASN A 162 16.67 3.65 -3.86
CA ASN A 162 17.32 3.95 -2.59
C ASN A 162 18.65 3.19 -2.48
N ASP A 163 19.71 3.95 -2.25
CA ASP A 163 21.05 3.43 -2.00
C ASP A 163 21.18 2.79 -0.59
N GLY A 164 22.29 2.09 -0.36
CA GLY A 164 22.71 1.68 0.99
C GLY A 164 21.97 0.46 1.53
N ASP A 165 21.56 0.46 2.80
CA ASP A 165 20.87 -0.65 3.50
C ASP A 165 19.39 -0.34 3.83
N ALA A 166 18.84 0.72 3.21
CA ALA A 166 17.47 1.13 3.44
C ALA A 166 16.48 0.02 3.07
N THR A 167 15.59 -0.28 4.01
CA THR A 167 14.54 -1.29 3.90
C THR A 167 13.18 -0.64 4.15
N PRO A 168 12.16 -0.84 3.30
CA PRO A 168 12.17 -1.67 2.08
C PRO A 168 13.04 -1.09 0.96
N ARG A 169 13.39 -1.95 0.00
CA ARG A 169 13.99 -1.51 -1.28
C ARG A 169 12.90 -0.98 -2.19
N VAL A 170 13.15 0.16 -2.80
CA VAL A 170 12.17 0.89 -3.59
C VAL A 170 12.55 0.83 -5.05
N PHE A 171 11.74 0.17 -5.88
CA PHE A 171 11.88 0.20 -7.32
C PHE A 171 10.78 1.06 -7.94
N ILE A 172 11.17 1.85 -8.94
CA ILE A 172 10.24 2.56 -9.82
C ILE A 172 10.37 1.93 -11.20
N LEU A 173 9.28 1.33 -11.66
CA LEU A 173 9.30 0.45 -12.82
C LEU A 173 8.12 0.77 -13.73
N PRO A 174 8.25 0.60 -15.06
CA PRO A 174 7.09 0.50 -15.92
C PRO A 174 6.11 -0.56 -15.40
N GLY A 175 4.82 -0.33 -15.54
CA GLY A 175 3.80 -1.31 -15.17
C GLY A 175 4.02 -2.62 -15.94
N GLY A 176 4.01 -3.75 -15.23
CA GLY A 176 4.38 -5.03 -15.82
C GLY A 176 4.62 -6.13 -14.80
N ARG A 177 5.23 -7.24 -15.25
CA ARG A 177 5.57 -8.38 -14.39
C ARG A 177 7.09 -8.54 -14.32
N TYR A 178 7.60 -8.81 -13.12
CA TYR A 178 9.03 -8.83 -12.82
C TYR A 178 9.43 -10.06 -12.00
N ASP A 179 10.65 -10.52 -12.21
CA ASP A 179 11.35 -11.45 -11.36
C ASP A 179 12.36 -10.65 -10.50
N LEU A 180 12.49 -11.02 -9.24
CA LEU A 180 13.43 -10.45 -8.28
C LEU A 180 14.49 -11.49 -7.96
N THR A 181 15.74 -11.04 -7.93
CA THR A 181 16.85 -11.83 -7.38
C THR A 181 17.53 -11.00 -6.31
N ALA A 182 17.56 -11.52 -5.09
CA ALA A 182 18.19 -10.89 -3.96
C ALA A 182 19.31 -11.74 -3.40
N GLN A 183 20.37 -11.08 -2.96
CA GLN A 183 21.58 -11.74 -2.48
C GLN A 183 22.07 -11.12 -1.18
N ARG A 184 22.52 -11.99 -0.28
CA ARG A 184 23.25 -11.64 0.94
C ARG A 184 24.41 -12.62 1.13
N GLY A 185 25.63 -12.12 1.00
CA GLY A 185 26.83 -12.98 1.00
C GLY A 185 26.76 -14.01 -0.13
N ALA A 186 26.83 -15.29 0.21
CA ALA A 186 26.72 -16.40 -0.73
C ALA A 186 25.27 -16.92 -0.92
N VAL A 187 24.30 -16.36 -0.20
CA VAL A 187 22.90 -16.82 -0.24
C VAL A 187 22.13 -15.99 -1.23
N GLU A 188 21.43 -16.66 -2.14
CA GLU A 188 20.52 -16.06 -3.10
C GLU A 188 19.08 -16.53 -2.85
N VAL A 189 18.13 -15.61 -2.95
CA VAL A 189 16.69 -15.89 -2.95
C VAL A 189 16.07 -15.20 -4.16
N SER A 190 15.07 -15.84 -4.77
CA SER A 190 14.36 -15.29 -5.92
C SER A 190 12.86 -15.35 -5.72
N ALA A 191 12.16 -14.37 -6.28
CA ALA A 191 10.70 -14.33 -6.35
C ALA A 191 10.31 -13.99 -7.78
N THR A 192 9.46 -14.79 -8.40
CA THR A 192 9.13 -14.65 -9.82
C THR A 192 7.72 -14.15 -10.03
N ASP A 193 7.48 -13.59 -11.21
CA ASP A 193 6.14 -13.29 -11.72
C ASP A 193 5.36 -12.27 -10.84
N ILE A 194 6.08 -11.28 -10.31
CA ILE A 194 5.52 -10.22 -9.47
C ILE A 194 4.93 -9.13 -10.35
N GLU A 195 3.64 -8.89 -10.21
CA GLU A 195 2.96 -7.76 -10.86
C GLU A 195 3.28 -6.44 -10.16
N VAL A 196 3.72 -5.46 -10.96
CA VAL A 196 3.85 -4.05 -10.61
C VAL A 196 2.77 -3.28 -11.37
N PRO A 197 1.65 -2.94 -10.71
CA PRO A 197 0.57 -2.19 -11.35
C PRO A 197 0.98 -0.73 -11.61
N ALA A 198 0.70 -0.23 -12.82
CA ALA A 198 0.91 1.18 -13.13
C ALA A 198 0.04 2.07 -12.23
N GLY A 199 0.62 3.17 -11.75
CA GLY A 199 -0.01 4.12 -10.87
C GLY A 199 -0.12 3.66 -9.41
N HIS A 200 0.34 2.46 -9.05
CA HIS A 200 0.15 1.88 -7.72
C HIS A 200 1.44 1.37 -7.09
N THR A 201 1.44 1.32 -5.77
CA THR A 201 2.49 0.71 -4.97
C THR A 201 2.17 -0.77 -4.74
N ARG A 202 3.13 -1.65 -5.00
CA ARG A 202 3.09 -3.05 -4.60
C ARG A 202 4.11 -3.30 -3.50
N LEU A 203 3.67 -3.86 -2.38
CA LEU A 203 4.56 -4.46 -1.39
C LEU A 203 4.76 -5.95 -1.71
N THR A 204 5.98 -6.43 -1.56
CA THR A 204 6.30 -7.85 -1.63
C THR A 204 7.35 -8.25 -0.60
N TRP A 205 7.18 -9.43 -0.03
CA TRP A 205 8.13 -10.05 0.88
C TRP A 205 8.89 -11.15 0.13
N LEU A 206 10.21 -11.09 0.16
CA LEU A 206 11.03 -12.16 -0.41
C LEU A 206 10.85 -13.46 0.39
N PRO A 207 10.91 -14.63 -0.27
CA PRO A 207 10.68 -15.91 0.38
C PRO A 207 11.77 -16.19 1.42
N ALA A 208 11.45 -17.08 2.36
CA ALA A 208 12.41 -17.56 3.35
C ALA A 208 13.63 -18.19 2.65
N VAL A 209 14.78 -18.04 3.29
CA VAL A 209 16.01 -18.72 2.87
C VAL A 209 15.82 -20.23 3.10
N PRO A 210 16.17 -21.09 2.12
CA PRO A 210 16.16 -22.54 2.30
C PRO A 210 17.17 -23.03 3.34
#